data_AF-A0A167HNL2-F1
#
_entry.id   AF-A0A167HNL2-F1
#
_cell.length_a   1.000
_cell.length_b   1.000
_cell.length_c   1.000
_cell.angle_alpha   90.00
_cell.angle_beta   90.00
_cell.angle_gamma   90.00
#
_symmetry.space_group_name_H-M   'P 1'
#
loop_
_entity.id
_entity.type
_entity.pdbx_description
1 polymer ?
#
loop_
_entity_poly.entity_id
_entity_poly.type
_entity_poly.pdbx_seq_one_letter_code
_entity_poly.pdbx_strand_id
1 'polypeptide(L)'
;MPWLRRCYGWMKVTSEQLKAKISRRRWPPFVDYGKVVRGLNLPNVGKEYLAIVYKYIEEGDHVAETMQETIDFLHDAGFHFCLTSMLRNWKNSMLVDQSDMIHVGGNGWCDVGLLTEEELLLGEGQCR
;
A
#
# COMPACT_ATOMS: atom_id res chain seq x y z
N MET A 1 10.97 1.54 18.32
CA MET A 1 9.71 1.78 17.59
C MET A 1 10.09 2.30 16.22
N PRO A 2 9.83 1.53 15.16
CA PRO A 2 10.25 1.89 13.80
C PRO A 2 9.56 3.17 13.36
N TRP A 3 10.19 3.88 12.43
CA TRP A 3 9.55 5.04 11.83
C TRP A 3 8.47 4.54 10.89
N LEU A 4 7.20 4.84 11.19
CA LEU A 4 6.09 4.54 10.31
C LEU A 4 5.68 5.79 9.53
N ARG A 5 5.16 5.57 8.31
CA ARG A 5 4.68 6.64 7.45
C ARG A 5 3.55 7.41 8.14
N ARG A 6 3.77 8.70 8.37
CA ARG A 6 2.76 9.56 9.02
C ARG A 6 1.50 9.66 8.18
N CYS A 7 0.36 9.31 8.77
CA CYS A 7 -0.98 9.59 8.24
C CYS A 7 -1.47 10.95 8.77
N TYR A 8 -1.88 11.83 7.87
CA TYR A 8 -2.48 13.13 8.21
C TYR A 8 -4.01 13.07 8.30
N GLY A 9 -4.61 11.90 8.05
CA GLY A 9 -6.04 11.67 8.15
C GLY A 9 -6.75 11.73 6.80
N TRP A 10 -8.05 12.01 6.86
CA TRP A 10 -8.94 12.00 5.71
C TRP A 10 -9.13 13.40 5.15
N MET A 11 -9.22 13.51 3.83
CA MET A 11 -9.62 14.74 3.15
C MET A 11 -10.64 14.47 2.05
N LYS A 12 -11.45 15.47 1.74
CA LYS A 12 -12.34 15.43 0.59
C LYS A 12 -11.60 15.92 -0.66
N VAL A 13 -11.79 15.22 -1.77
CA VAL A 13 -11.26 15.59 -3.09
C VAL A 13 -12.34 15.39 -4.14
N THR A 14 -12.34 16.22 -5.17
CA THR A 14 -13.30 16.14 -6.27
C THR A 14 -12.73 15.36 -7.47
N SER A 15 -13.60 14.83 -8.34
CA SER A 15 -13.17 14.22 -9.61
C SER A 15 -12.31 15.16 -10.44
N GLU A 16 -12.62 16.45 -10.44
CA GLU A 16 -11.96 17.48 -11.23
C GLU A 16 -10.54 17.72 -10.70
N GLN A 17 -10.37 17.85 -9.38
CA GLN A 17 -9.05 17.98 -8.74
C GLN A 17 -8.16 16.78 -9.00
N LEU A 18 -8.69 15.55 -8.88
CA LEU A 18 -7.94 14.32 -9.13
C LEU A 18 -7.50 14.22 -10.59
N LYS A 19 -8.42 14.47 -11.54
CA LYS A 19 -8.14 14.34 -12.97
C LYS A 19 -7.20 15.43 -13.50
N ALA A 20 -7.18 16.60 -12.88
CA ALA A 20 -6.24 17.67 -13.21
C ALA A 20 -4.80 17.36 -12.76
N LYS A 21 -4.62 16.56 -11.69
CA LYS A 21 -3.29 16.29 -11.08
C LYS A 21 -2.74 14.90 -11.41
N ILE A 22 -3.60 13.93 -11.71
CA ILE A 22 -3.22 12.53 -11.93
C ILE A 22 -3.26 12.22 -13.43
N SER A 23 -2.16 11.69 -13.96
CA SER A 23 -2.08 11.22 -15.34
C SER A 23 -3.08 10.10 -15.62
N ARG A 24 -3.69 10.09 -16.81
CA ARG A 24 -4.71 9.09 -17.19
C ARG A 24 -4.27 7.64 -17.04
N ARG A 25 -2.96 7.36 -17.20
CA ARG A 25 -2.38 6.02 -17.01
C ARG A 25 -2.49 5.51 -15.56
N ARG A 26 -2.59 6.41 -14.58
CA ARG A 26 -2.74 6.08 -13.16
C ARG A 26 -4.19 6.09 -12.68
N TRP A 27 -5.15 6.34 -13.57
CA TRP A 27 -6.55 6.31 -13.19
C TRP A 27 -6.98 4.86 -12.93
N PRO A 28 -7.81 4.61 -11.90
CA PRO A 28 -8.36 3.29 -11.71
C PRO A 28 -9.20 2.89 -12.94
N PRO A 29 -9.16 1.60 -13.35
CA PRO A 29 -10.00 1.12 -14.43
C PRO A 29 -11.48 1.23 -14.06
N PHE A 30 -12.33 1.34 -15.07
CA PHE A 30 -13.76 1.17 -14.86
C PHE A 30 -14.05 -0.32 -14.72
N VAL A 31 -14.54 -0.73 -13.55
CA VAL A 31 -14.90 -2.12 -13.26
C VAL A 31 -16.40 -2.20 -13.02
N ASP A 32 -17.10 -2.95 -13.87
CA ASP A 32 -18.54 -3.16 -13.78
C ASP A 32 -18.85 -4.39 -12.91
N TYR A 33 -19.59 -4.16 -11.83
CA TYR A 33 -20.13 -5.22 -10.94
C TYR A 33 -21.65 -5.37 -11.11
N GLY A 34 -22.17 -5.10 -12.30
CA GLY A 34 -23.58 -5.21 -12.71
C GLY A 34 -24.47 -4.10 -12.16
N LYS A 35 -24.47 -3.89 -10.84
CA LYS A 35 -25.26 -2.84 -10.17
C LYS A 35 -24.47 -1.56 -9.92
N VAL A 36 -23.14 -1.64 -9.93
CA VAL A 36 -22.24 -0.55 -9.61
C VAL A 36 -21.03 -0.61 -10.54
N VAL A 37 -20.77 0.49 -11.23
CA VAL A 37 -19.51 0.72 -11.94
C VAL A 37 -18.57 1.45 -11.00
N ARG A 38 -17.42 0.84 -10.69
CA ARG A 38 -16.35 1.45 -9.88
C ARG A 38 -15.36 2.16 -10.81
N GLY A 39 -15.02 3.40 -10.50
CA GLY A 39 -14.07 4.20 -11.26
C GLY A 39 -14.13 5.68 -10.88
N LEU A 40 -13.25 6.50 -11.46
CA LEU A 40 -13.31 7.96 -11.31
C LEU A 40 -14.34 8.57 -12.28
N ASN A 41 -15.43 9.10 -11.73
CA ASN A 41 -16.48 9.79 -12.49
C ASN A 41 -15.95 10.89 -13.42
N LEU A 42 -16.67 11.14 -14.51
CA LEU A 42 -16.34 12.19 -15.47
C LEU A 42 -16.30 13.59 -14.80
N PRO A 43 -15.48 14.54 -15.31
CA PRO A 43 -15.18 15.84 -14.68
C PRO A 43 -16.35 16.83 -14.55
N ASN A 44 -17.56 16.41 -14.91
CA ASN A 44 -18.76 17.26 -14.90
C ASN A 44 -19.84 16.70 -13.96
N VAL A 45 -19.49 15.69 -13.15
CA VAL A 45 -20.41 15.06 -12.20
C VAL A 45 -20.19 15.59 -10.77
N GLY A 46 -19.12 16.35 -10.52
CA GLY A 46 -18.88 17.05 -9.24
C GLY A 46 -18.83 16.12 -8.03
N LYS A 47 -18.45 14.85 -8.23
CA LYS A 47 -18.48 13.85 -7.16
C LYS A 47 -17.33 14.05 -6.19
N GLU A 48 -17.65 14.11 -4.90
CA GLU A 48 -16.66 14.09 -3.83
C GLU A 48 -16.20 12.66 -3.52
N TYR A 49 -14.92 12.51 -3.25
CA TYR A 49 -14.27 11.29 -2.79
C TYR A 49 -13.57 11.58 -1.47
N LEU A 50 -13.47 10.55 -0.62
CA LEU A 50 -12.62 10.57 0.55
C LEU A 50 -11.25 10.00 0.19
N ALA A 51 -10.20 10.75 0.49
CA ALA A 51 -8.82 10.34 0.33
C ALA A 51 -8.15 10.29 1.70
N ILE A 52 -7.28 9.31 1.91
CA ILE A 52 -6.39 9.26 3.07
C ILE A 52 -5.06 9.91 2.66
N VAL A 53 -4.60 10.87 3.44
CA VAL A 53 -3.38 11.63 3.16
C VAL A 53 -2.24 11.10 4.00
N TYR A 54 -1.16 10.73 3.34
CA TYR A 54 0.06 10.27 3.99
C TYR A 54 1.24 11.15 3.61
N LYS A 55 2.26 11.20 4.48
CA LYS A 55 3.55 11.81 4.17
C LYS A 55 4.13 11.21 2.89
N TYR A 56 4.56 12.05 1.95
CA TYR A 56 5.29 11.57 0.79
C TYR A 56 6.70 11.13 1.22
N ILE A 57 7.13 9.97 0.73
CA ILE A 57 8.45 9.40 0.97
C ILE A 57 9.15 9.36 -0.38
N GLU A 58 10.31 9.99 -0.47
CA GLU A 58 11.13 9.99 -1.68
C GLU A 58 11.62 8.58 -2.00
N GLU A 59 11.92 8.35 -3.28
CA GLU A 59 12.69 7.18 -3.69
C GLU A 59 14.09 7.22 -3.04
N GLY A 60 14.59 6.06 -2.66
CA GLY A 60 15.88 5.93 -2.01
C GLY A 60 16.22 4.48 -1.71
N ASP A 61 17.48 4.24 -1.39
CA ASP A 61 17.99 2.90 -1.14
C ASP A 61 17.32 2.24 0.08
N HIS A 62 17.27 0.93 0.03
CA HIS A 62 16.71 0.09 1.07
C HIS A 62 17.81 -0.41 2.00
N VAL A 63 17.58 -0.28 3.30
CA VAL A 63 18.41 -0.86 4.36
C VAL A 63 17.60 -1.99 4.98
N ALA A 64 18.06 -3.23 4.76
CA ALA A 64 17.31 -4.43 5.14
C ALA A 64 16.99 -4.46 6.64
N GLU A 65 17.96 -4.12 7.49
CA GLU A 65 17.81 -4.02 8.94
C GLU A 65 16.65 -3.08 9.34
N THR A 66 16.57 -1.89 8.74
CA THR A 66 15.48 -0.92 9.01
C THR A 66 14.11 -1.44 8.55
N MET A 67 14.07 -2.18 7.44
CA MET A 67 12.83 -2.81 6.97
C MET A 67 12.41 -3.95 7.91
N GLN A 68 13.37 -4.76 8.38
CA GLN A 68 13.14 -5.84 9.32
C GLN A 68 12.61 -5.32 10.67
N GLU A 69 13.19 -4.25 11.22
CA GLU A 69 12.67 -3.60 12.43
C GLU A 69 11.19 -3.19 12.30
N THR A 70 10.78 -2.76 11.10
CA THR A 70 9.39 -2.39 10.81
C THR A 70 8.48 -3.61 10.76
N ILE A 71 8.96 -4.69 10.14
CA ILE A 71 8.24 -5.96 10.03
C ILE A 71 8.05 -6.58 11.40
N ASP A 72 9.11 -6.67 12.20
CA ASP A 72 9.09 -7.25 13.55
C ASP A 72 8.13 -6.48 14.46
N PHE A 73 8.15 -5.15 14.40
CA PHE A 73 7.20 -4.33 15.15
C PHE A 73 5.74 -4.57 14.75
N LEU A 74 5.46 -4.66 13.44
CA LEU A 74 4.11 -4.92 12.94
C LEU A 74 3.66 -6.34 13.28
N HIS A 75 4.59 -7.29 13.28
CA HIS A 75 4.37 -8.66 13.74
C HIS A 75 3.92 -8.71 15.19
N ASP A 76 4.67 -8.05 16.07
CA ASP A 76 4.35 -7.96 17.50
C ASP A 76 3.00 -7.25 17.74
N ALA A 77 2.59 -6.37 16.82
CA ALA A 77 1.29 -5.71 16.83
C ALA A 77 0.13 -6.55 16.26
N GLY A 78 0.38 -7.80 15.84
CA GLY A 78 -0.63 -8.74 15.34
C GLY A 78 -0.88 -8.67 13.83
N PHE A 79 0.01 -8.02 13.08
CA PHE A 79 0.02 -8.07 11.62
C PHE A 79 1.01 -9.14 11.14
N HIS A 80 0.89 -9.53 9.89
CA HIS A 80 1.88 -10.37 9.22
C HIS A 80 2.02 -9.89 7.78
N PHE A 81 2.98 -10.43 7.03
CA PHE A 81 3.20 -10.09 5.63
C PHE A 81 2.90 -11.29 4.73
N CYS A 82 2.52 -11.04 3.48
CA CYS A 82 2.52 -12.13 2.49
C CYS A 82 3.93 -12.75 2.39
N LEU A 83 4.01 -14.02 1.96
CA LEU A 83 5.28 -14.74 1.72
C LEU A 83 6.25 -13.98 0.81
N THR A 84 5.76 -12.96 0.11
CA THR A 84 6.53 -12.03 -0.69
C THR A 84 6.03 -10.60 -0.41
N SER A 85 6.80 -9.81 0.33
CA SER A 85 6.62 -8.36 0.29
C SER A 85 7.35 -7.84 -0.94
N MET A 86 6.63 -7.09 -1.78
CA MET A 86 7.24 -6.62 -3.02
C MET A 86 8.06 -5.39 -2.72
N LEU A 87 9.34 -5.36 -3.12
CA LEU A 87 10.26 -4.25 -2.82
C LEU A 87 9.68 -2.88 -3.25
N ARG A 88 8.86 -2.86 -4.31
CA ARG A 88 8.14 -1.65 -4.77
C ARG A 88 7.21 -1.00 -3.74
N ASN A 89 6.76 -1.77 -2.76
CA ASN A 89 5.87 -1.32 -1.68
C ASN A 89 6.64 -0.62 -0.56
N TRP A 90 7.96 -0.65 -0.65
CA TRP A 90 8.88 0.07 0.21
C TRP A 90 9.49 1.25 -0.55
N LYS A 91 9.80 2.33 0.19
CA LYS A 91 10.54 3.49 -0.33
C LYS A 91 11.47 4.00 0.75
N ASN A 92 12.78 4.07 0.49
CA ASN A 92 13.76 4.52 1.48
C ASN A 92 13.56 3.79 2.84
N SER A 93 13.52 2.45 2.78
CA SER A 93 13.26 1.55 3.92
C SER A 93 11.90 1.69 4.62
N MET A 94 10.97 2.50 4.11
CA MET A 94 9.63 2.72 4.68
C MET A 94 8.58 1.94 3.90
N LEU A 95 7.72 1.19 4.58
CA LEU A 95 6.54 0.58 3.96
C LEU A 95 5.53 1.69 3.57
N VAL A 96 5.32 1.87 2.26
CA VAL A 96 4.40 2.90 1.72
C VAL A 96 3.09 2.33 1.23
N ASP A 97 3.07 1.07 0.78
CA ASP A 97 1.87 0.35 0.40
C ASP A 97 1.48 -0.65 1.50
N GLN A 98 0.43 -0.30 2.22
CA GLN A 98 -0.08 -1.07 3.35
C GLN A 98 -0.84 -2.33 2.95
N SER A 99 -1.05 -2.57 1.64
CA SER A 99 -1.68 -3.80 1.16
C SER A 99 -0.84 -5.07 1.40
N ASP A 100 0.44 -4.91 1.71
CA ASP A 100 1.33 -6.01 2.11
C ASP A 100 1.04 -6.55 3.51
N MET A 101 0.33 -5.80 4.35
CA MET A 101 -0.04 -6.24 5.69
C MET A 101 -1.29 -7.12 5.64
N ILE A 102 -1.19 -8.30 6.24
CA ILE A 102 -2.29 -9.22 6.50
C ILE A 102 -2.51 -9.36 8.01
N HIS A 103 -3.70 -9.80 8.41
CA HIS A 103 -4.01 -10.11 9.81
C HIS A 103 -3.57 -11.53 10.16
N VAL A 104 -2.95 -11.72 11.32
CA VAL A 104 -2.54 -13.05 11.84
C VAL A 104 -3.76 -13.97 11.98
N GLY A 105 -3.81 -15.06 11.22
CA GLY A 105 -4.96 -15.99 11.22
C GLY A 105 -6.15 -15.54 10.36
N GLY A 106 -5.95 -14.60 9.42
CA GLY A 106 -6.94 -14.31 8.38
C GLY A 106 -7.27 -15.54 7.52
N ASN A 107 -8.53 -15.64 7.06
CA ASN A 107 -9.05 -16.80 6.31
C ASN A 107 -8.08 -17.29 5.21
N GLY A 108 -7.49 -18.48 5.40
CA GLY A 108 -6.65 -19.17 4.42
C GLY A 108 -5.13 -18.96 4.57
N TRP A 109 -4.67 -18.19 5.55
CA TRP A 109 -3.25 -17.94 5.80
C TRP A 109 -2.76 -18.76 6.98
N CYS A 110 -2.34 -20.00 6.72
CA CYS A 110 -1.95 -20.98 7.76
C CYS A 110 -0.43 -21.14 7.91
N ASP A 111 0.34 -20.78 6.89
CA ASP A 111 1.80 -20.98 6.82
C ASP A 111 2.47 -19.67 6.41
N VAL A 112 2.40 -18.68 7.29
CA VAL A 112 3.07 -17.40 7.06
C VAL A 112 4.35 -17.35 7.88
N GLY A 113 5.49 -17.23 7.19
CA GLY A 113 6.80 -17.03 7.79
C GLY A 113 7.17 -15.54 7.77
N LEU A 114 7.87 -15.09 8.80
CA LEU A 114 8.48 -13.77 8.78
C LEU A 114 9.50 -13.70 7.65
N LEU A 115 9.37 -12.68 6.81
CA LEU A 115 10.38 -12.39 5.79
C LEU A 115 11.70 -12.10 6.49
N THR A 116 12.77 -12.66 5.92
CA THR A 116 14.15 -12.37 6.29
C THR A 116 14.68 -11.15 5.53
N GLU A 117 15.78 -10.56 6.02
CA GLU A 117 16.48 -9.45 5.36
C GLU A 117 16.84 -9.75 3.90
N GLU A 118 17.25 -11.00 3.61
CA GLU A 118 17.62 -11.44 2.28
C GLU A 118 16.40 -11.51 1.34
N GLU A 119 15.26 -11.99 1.84
CA GLU A 119 14.01 -12.10 1.08
C GLU A 119 13.41 -10.72 0.74
N LEU A 120 13.60 -9.74 1.62
CA LEU A 120 13.13 -8.36 1.40
C LEU A 120 13.81 -7.70 0.21
N LEU A 121 15.13 -7.88 0.08
CA LEU A 121 15.89 -7.28 -1.02
C LEU A 121 15.74 -8.03 -2.34
N LEU A 122 15.34 -9.31 -2.31
CA LEU A 122 15.14 -10.12 -3.51
C LEU A 122 13.87 -9.76 -4.30
N GLY A 123 12.85 -9.18 -3.65
CA GLY A 123 11.80 -8.32 -4.24
C GLY A 123 10.88 -8.86 -5.35
N GLU A 124 11.18 -10.01 -5.96
CA GLU A 124 10.46 -10.58 -7.11
C GLU A 124 10.11 -12.06 -6.88
N GLY A 125 9.44 -12.36 -5.77
CA GLY A 125 8.76 -13.63 -5.65
C GLY A 125 7.53 -13.64 -6.56
N GLN A 126 7.55 -14.48 -7.61
CA GLN A 126 6.38 -14.74 -8.45
C GLN A 126 5.18 -15.08 -7.57
N CYS A 127 4.13 -14.25 -7.59
CA CYS A 127 2.81 -14.69 -7.12
C CYS A 127 2.43 -15.94 -7.92
N ARG A 128 2.40 -17.09 -7.27
CA ARG A 128 1.78 -18.30 -7.83
C ARG A 128 0.27 -18.13 -7.90
#